data_AF-A0A0Q5IZT0-F1
#
_entry.id   AF-A0A0Q5IZT0-F1
#
_cell.length_a   1.000
_cell.length_b   1.000
_cell.length_c   1.000
_cell.angle_alpha   90.00
_cell.angle_beta   90.00
_cell.angle_gamma   90.00
#
_symmetry.space_group_name_H-M   'P 1'
#
loop_
_entity.id
_entity.type
_entity.pdbx_description
1 polymer ?
#
loop_
_entity_poly.entity_id
_entity_poly.type
_entity_poly.pdbx_seq_one_letter_code
_entity_poly.pdbx_strand_id
1 'polypeptide(L)'
;MSSGELADARTALHAQWDRLRTWVTTVVDDDVAGDPSVLDGWTVAELVAHLGRAMEALAVCVPLPEGTVPLTLGEYVGTYADRAADIAETTRTLAVEIAHDPLAEVDARARAAFATLDELGPDDLVVQARRGPVLLSTMTVSRVLELVVHADDLAQSVRRGPDPVDPGALRLVADALLDIVVARGGWSLEIADARLWVRLAAGRQEYDVDQLAVALHPRYTSDAVPDLGRMLPIL
;
A
#
# COMPACT_ATOMS: atom_id res chain seq x y z
N MET A 1 -1.11 19.26 9.08
CA MET A 1 -1.17 18.49 7.82
C MET A 1 -2.18 19.18 6.94
N SER A 2 -1.84 19.42 5.68
CA SER A 2 -2.56 20.33 4.79
C SER A 2 -3.55 19.58 3.91
N SER A 3 -4.66 20.23 3.53
CA SER A 3 -5.62 19.68 2.55
C SER A 3 -4.96 19.25 1.23
N GLY A 4 -3.79 19.79 0.89
CA GLY A 4 -2.98 19.37 -0.25
C GLY A 4 -2.50 17.92 -0.18
N GLU A 5 -2.11 17.43 1.00
CA GLU A 5 -1.62 16.05 1.19
C GLU A 5 -2.75 15.03 0.93
N LEU A 6 -3.98 15.34 1.36
CA LEU A 6 -5.15 14.51 1.07
C LEU A 6 -5.52 14.55 -0.42
N ALA A 7 -5.45 15.71 -1.08
CA ALA A 7 -5.75 15.83 -2.51
C ALA A 7 -4.78 15.02 -3.38
N ASP A 8 -3.48 15.05 -3.06
CA ASP A 8 -2.46 14.26 -3.74
C ASP A 8 -2.68 12.76 -3.50
N ALA A 9 -2.97 12.36 -2.25
CA ALA A 9 -3.25 10.97 -1.90
C ALA A 9 -4.51 10.43 -2.61
N ARG A 10 -5.57 11.23 -2.72
CA ARG A 10 -6.80 10.88 -3.48
C ARG A 10 -6.49 10.66 -4.95
N THR A 11 -5.74 11.58 -5.56
CA THR A 11 -5.34 11.49 -6.97
C THR A 11 -4.54 10.22 -7.23
N ALA A 12 -3.55 9.93 -6.38
CA ALA A 12 -2.74 8.73 -6.47
C ALA A 12 -3.57 7.44 -6.26
N LEU A 13 -4.53 7.44 -5.33
CA LEU A 13 -5.39 6.29 -5.07
C LEU A 13 -6.25 5.95 -6.29
N HIS A 14 -6.90 6.94 -6.89
CA HIS A 14 -7.71 6.74 -8.09
C HIS A 14 -6.84 6.28 -9.27
N ALA A 15 -5.71 6.94 -9.53
CA ALA A 15 -4.83 6.58 -10.64
C ALA A 15 -4.28 5.15 -10.51
N GLN A 16 -3.82 4.77 -9.31
CA GLN A 16 -3.35 3.41 -9.04
C GLN A 16 -4.47 2.39 -9.17
N TRP A 17 -5.65 2.67 -8.62
CA TRP A 17 -6.80 1.77 -8.70
C TRP A 17 -7.21 1.53 -10.15
N ASP A 18 -7.41 2.59 -10.94
CA ASP A 18 -7.86 2.47 -12.33
C ASP A 18 -6.86 1.66 -13.16
N ARG A 19 -5.56 1.95 -13.00
CA ARG A 19 -4.49 1.23 -13.69
C ARG A 19 -4.47 -0.25 -13.32
N LEU A 20 -4.49 -0.56 -12.02
CA LEU A 20 -4.44 -1.93 -11.53
C LEU A 20 -5.70 -2.70 -11.92
N ARG A 21 -6.88 -2.09 -11.79
CA ARG A 21 -8.17 -2.69 -12.16
C ARG A 21 -8.20 -3.04 -13.65
N THR A 22 -7.76 -2.14 -14.52
CA THR A 22 -7.63 -2.43 -15.97
C THR A 22 -6.65 -3.57 -16.21
N TRP A 23 -5.51 -3.58 -15.52
CA TRP A 23 -4.53 -4.66 -15.66
C TRP A 23 -5.12 -6.01 -15.24
N VAL A 24 -5.74 -6.10 -14.05
CA VAL A 24 -6.35 -7.34 -13.56
C VAL A 24 -7.40 -7.85 -14.54
N THR A 25 -8.28 -6.97 -15.03
CA THR A 25 -9.33 -7.32 -16.01
C THR A 25 -8.76 -7.88 -17.32
N THR A 26 -7.55 -7.47 -17.71
CA THR A 26 -6.96 -7.83 -19.02
C THR A 26 -5.95 -8.95 -18.94
N VAL A 27 -5.36 -9.20 -17.76
CA VAL A 27 -4.21 -10.09 -17.58
C VAL A 27 -4.52 -11.29 -16.70
N VAL A 28 -5.44 -11.16 -15.74
CA VAL A 28 -5.81 -12.27 -14.84
C VAL A 28 -7.00 -13.01 -15.43
N ASP A 29 -6.71 -14.16 -16.03
CA ASP A 29 -7.67 -15.12 -16.58
C ASP A 29 -7.67 -16.43 -15.76
N ASP A 30 -8.56 -17.36 -16.11
CA ASP A 30 -8.70 -18.65 -15.42
C ASP A 30 -7.41 -19.50 -15.49
N ASP A 31 -6.54 -19.25 -16.47
CA ASP A 31 -5.27 -19.98 -16.62
C ASP A 31 -4.25 -19.59 -15.54
N VAL A 32 -4.29 -18.35 -15.04
CA VAL A 32 -3.34 -17.86 -14.03
C VAL A 32 -3.97 -17.60 -12.66
N ALA A 33 -5.29 -17.49 -12.57
CA ALA A 33 -5.98 -17.17 -11.31
C ALA A 33 -5.67 -18.18 -10.19
N GLY A 34 -5.56 -19.48 -10.54
CA GLY A 34 -5.23 -20.54 -9.60
C GLY A 34 -3.73 -20.75 -9.35
N ASP A 35 -2.85 -20.07 -10.09
CA ASP A 35 -1.40 -20.23 -9.92
C ASP A 35 -0.91 -19.60 -8.62
N PRO A 36 0.20 -20.11 -8.05
CA PRO A 36 0.88 -19.45 -6.94
C PRO A 36 1.29 -18.02 -7.31
N SER A 37 1.05 -17.09 -6.39
CA SER A 37 1.62 -15.74 -6.44
C SER A 37 3.04 -15.72 -5.84
N VAL A 38 3.70 -14.57 -5.91
CA VAL A 38 4.97 -14.33 -5.20
C VAL A 38 4.83 -14.23 -3.68
N LEU A 39 3.59 -14.19 -3.17
CA LEU A 39 3.30 -14.29 -1.75
C LEU A 39 3.14 -15.75 -1.35
N ASP A 40 4.01 -16.21 -0.44
CA ASP A 40 4.00 -17.59 0.04
C ASP A 40 2.60 -18.01 0.53
N GLY A 41 2.08 -19.08 -0.05
CA GLY A 41 0.80 -19.67 0.31
C GLY A 41 -0.42 -18.91 -0.23
N TRP A 42 -0.24 -17.99 -1.18
CA TRP A 42 -1.33 -17.27 -1.85
C TRP A 42 -1.34 -17.56 -3.34
N THR A 43 -2.52 -17.76 -3.89
CA THR A 43 -2.80 -17.77 -5.33
C THR A 43 -2.93 -16.34 -5.88
N VAL A 44 -2.86 -16.19 -7.20
CA VAL A 44 -3.16 -14.92 -7.88
C VAL A 44 -4.58 -14.44 -7.56
N ALA A 45 -5.57 -15.35 -7.52
CA ALA A 45 -6.96 -15.02 -7.18
C ALA A 45 -7.10 -14.49 -5.74
N GLU A 46 -6.41 -15.09 -4.77
CA GLU A 46 -6.41 -14.61 -3.39
C GLU A 46 -5.76 -13.22 -3.27
N LEU A 47 -4.69 -12.97 -4.03
CA LEU A 47 -4.06 -11.65 -4.09
C LEU A 47 -4.99 -10.60 -4.73
N VAL A 48 -5.76 -10.96 -5.76
CA VAL A 48 -6.81 -10.08 -6.33
C VAL A 48 -7.92 -9.82 -5.32
N ALA A 49 -8.40 -10.83 -4.60
CA ALA A 49 -9.41 -10.68 -3.55
C ALA A 49 -8.93 -9.72 -2.45
N HIS A 50 -7.64 -9.77 -2.12
CA HIS A 50 -7.03 -8.89 -1.14
C HIS A 50 -7.08 -7.41 -1.52
N LEU A 51 -7.04 -7.06 -2.81
CA LEU A 51 -7.19 -5.67 -3.25
C LEU A 51 -8.52 -5.07 -2.77
N GLY A 52 -9.61 -5.84 -2.89
CA GLY A 52 -10.92 -5.45 -2.37
C GLY A 52 -10.92 -5.30 -0.85
N ARG A 53 -10.32 -6.25 -0.12
CA ARG A 53 -10.17 -6.18 1.34
C ARG A 53 -9.35 -4.98 1.81
N ALA A 54 -8.32 -4.62 1.06
CA ALA A 54 -7.49 -3.46 1.33
C ALA A 54 -8.33 -2.18 1.21
N MET A 55 -9.15 -2.04 0.16
CA MET A 55 -10.05 -0.89 -0.02
C MET A 55 -11.12 -0.80 1.08
N GLU A 56 -11.66 -1.93 1.54
CA GLU A 56 -12.67 -1.97 2.60
C GLU A 56 -12.23 -1.28 3.90
N ALA A 57 -10.93 -1.26 4.21
CA ALA A 57 -10.42 -0.56 5.39
C ALA A 57 -10.71 0.95 5.38
N LEU A 58 -10.81 1.56 4.20
CA LEU A 58 -11.18 2.96 4.02
C LEU A 58 -12.70 3.14 4.02
N ALA A 59 -13.45 2.20 3.43
CA ALA A 59 -14.91 2.23 3.37
C ALA A 59 -15.59 2.23 4.75
N VAL A 60 -14.92 1.68 5.77
CA VAL A 60 -15.46 1.60 7.14
C VAL A 60 -15.02 2.75 8.04
N CYS A 61 -14.29 3.74 7.50
CA CYS A 61 -13.81 4.87 8.29
C CYS A 61 -14.95 5.80 8.70
N VAL A 62 -14.91 6.27 9.95
CA VAL A 62 -15.87 7.24 10.48
C VAL A 62 -15.13 8.42 11.11
N PRO A 63 -15.64 9.66 11.01
CA PRO A 63 -14.98 10.82 11.60
C PRO A 63 -14.96 10.72 13.13
N LEU A 64 -13.89 11.23 13.74
CA LEU A 64 -13.73 11.32 15.18
C LEU A 64 -13.79 12.77 15.67
N PRO A 65 -14.09 13.00 16.96
CA PRO A 65 -14.11 14.34 17.53
C PRO A 65 -12.77 15.06 17.38
N GLU A 66 -12.84 16.39 17.25
CA GLU A 66 -11.66 17.27 17.28
C GLU A 66 -10.84 17.05 18.56
N GLY A 67 -9.51 17.09 18.45
CA GLY A 67 -8.59 16.83 19.55
C GLY A 67 -8.23 15.35 19.75
N THR A 68 -8.84 14.43 18.99
CA THR A 68 -8.36 13.03 18.91
C THR A 68 -6.95 13.00 18.35
N VAL A 69 -6.02 12.31 19.03
CA VAL A 69 -4.63 12.18 18.58
C VAL A 69 -4.53 11.05 17.54
N PRO A 70 -4.19 11.34 16.26
CA PRO A 70 -4.03 10.32 15.25
C PRO A 70 -2.68 9.60 15.37
N LEU A 71 -2.65 8.33 14.98
CA LEU A 71 -1.42 7.62 14.67
C LEU A 71 -0.77 8.22 13.42
N THR A 72 0.57 8.24 13.41
CA THR A 72 1.37 8.47 12.21
C THR A 72 1.24 7.31 11.22
N LEU A 73 1.62 7.51 9.95
CA LEU A 73 1.63 6.42 8.97
C LEU A 73 2.51 5.25 9.45
N GLY A 74 3.72 5.54 9.95
CA GLY A 74 4.66 4.54 10.43
C GLY A 74 4.16 3.74 11.62
N GLU A 75 3.40 4.35 12.53
CA GLU A 75 2.72 3.64 13.62
C GLU A 75 1.57 2.78 13.10
N TYR A 76 0.79 3.28 12.15
CA TYR A 76 -0.35 2.53 11.59
C TYR A 76 0.11 1.29 10.82
N VAL A 77 1.05 1.45 9.87
CA VAL A 77 1.53 0.34 9.03
C VAL A 77 2.44 -0.62 9.78
N GLY A 78 3.18 -0.15 10.80
CA GLY A 78 4.01 -1.01 11.64
C GLY A 78 3.24 -2.07 12.43
N THR A 79 1.91 -1.99 12.49
CA THR A 79 1.05 -3.01 13.14
C THR A 79 0.59 -4.12 12.19
N TYR A 80 1.12 -4.17 10.96
CA TYR A 80 0.71 -5.12 9.92
C TYR A 80 1.30 -6.51 10.15
N ALA A 81 2.61 -6.60 10.39
CA ALA A 81 3.31 -7.84 10.69
C ALA A 81 2.62 -8.66 11.79
N ASP A 82 2.23 -8.01 12.90
CA ASP A 82 1.54 -8.64 14.03
C ASP A 82 0.19 -9.28 13.66
N ARG A 83 -0.39 -8.91 12.51
CA ARG A 83 -1.69 -9.39 12.01
C ARG A 83 -1.59 -10.14 10.69
N ALA A 84 -0.39 -10.48 10.22
CA ALA A 84 -0.21 -11.14 8.92
C ALA A 84 -1.00 -12.45 8.81
N ALA A 85 -1.05 -13.25 9.88
CA ALA A 85 -1.80 -14.50 9.91
C ALA A 85 -3.31 -14.29 9.77
N ASP A 86 -3.88 -13.35 10.54
CA ASP A 86 -5.31 -13.00 10.46
C ASP A 86 -5.66 -12.41 9.08
N ILE A 87 -4.76 -11.60 8.51
CA ILE A 87 -4.89 -11.04 7.17
C ILE A 87 -4.95 -12.15 6.12
N ALA A 88 -4.04 -13.13 6.21
CA ALA A 88 -4.00 -14.26 5.29
C ALA A 88 -5.27 -15.11 5.39
N GLU A 89 -5.72 -15.44 6.60
CA GLU A 89 -6.94 -16.24 6.80
C GLU A 89 -8.19 -15.52 6.30
N THR A 90 -8.34 -14.24 6.63
CA THR A 90 -9.47 -13.43 6.14
C THR A 90 -9.46 -13.34 4.62
N THR A 91 -8.27 -13.24 4.01
CA THR A 91 -8.16 -13.14 2.54
C THR A 91 -8.55 -14.45 1.87
N ARG A 92 -8.12 -15.61 2.40
CA ARG A 92 -8.55 -16.92 1.88
C ARG A 92 -10.06 -17.11 1.98
N THR A 93 -10.64 -16.74 3.13
CA THR A 93 -12.10 -16.79 3.32
C THR A 93 -12.81 -15.91 2.28
N LEU A 94 -12.36 -14.67 2.13
CA LEU A 94 -12.92 -13.74 1.15
C LEU A 94 -12.79 -14.26 -0.29
N ALA A 95 -11.65 -14.83 -0.67
CA ALA A 95 -11.43 -15.37 -2.01
C ALA A 95 -12.43 -16.48 -2.34
N VAL A 96 -12.76 -17.34 -1.37
CA VAL A 96 -13.80 -18.37 -1.52
C VAL A 96 -15.19 -17.74 -1.63
N GLU A 97 -15.51 -16.76 -0.79
CA GLU A 97 -16.82 -16.08 -0.80
C GLU A 97 -17.11 -15.39 -2.14
N ILE A 98 -16.12 -14.70 -2.71
CA ILE A 98 -16.28 -13.92 -3.94
C ILE A 98 -16.02 -14.73 -5.21
N ALA A 99 -15.65 -16.01 -5.12
CA ALA A 99 -15.22 -16.85 -6.26
C ALA A 99 -16.21 -16.88 -7.43
N HIS A 100 -17.49 -16.62 -7.17
CA HIS A 100 -18.55 -16.58 -8.17
C HIS A 100 -18.48 -15.36 -9.12
N ASP A 101 -17.96 -14.22 -8.65
CA ASP A 101 -17.71 -13.01 -9.46
C ASP A 101 -16.66 -12.11 -8.77
N PRO A 102 -15.36 -12.52 -8.76
CA PRO A 102 -14.34 -11.86 -7.95
C PRO A 102 -14.14 -10.38 -8.31
N LEU A 103 -14.18 -10.06 -9.60
CA LEU A 103 -13.94 -8.69 -10.06
C LEU A 103 -15.09 -7.75 -9.70
N ALA A 104 -16.36 -8.19 -9.83
CA ALA A 104 -17.48 -7.35 -9.43
C ALA A 104 -17.47 -7.05 -7.93
N GLU A 105 -17.12 -8.03 -7.10
CA GLU A 105 -17.03 -7.92 -5.65
C GLU A 105 -15.86 -7.02 -5.20
N VAL A 106 -14.72 -7.12 -5.87
CA VAL A 106 -13.55 -6.24 -5.66
C VAL A 106 -13.86 -4.81 -6.10
N ASP A 107 -14.49 -4.63 -7.26
CA ASP A 107 -14.95 -3.32 -7.76
C ASP A 107 -15.99 -2.69 -6.82
N ALA A 108 -16.89 -3.48 -6.23
CA ALA A 108 -17.88 -2.99 -5.26
C ALA A 108 -17.24 -2.43 -3.99
N ARG A 109 -16.21 -3.11 -3.45
CA ARG A 109 -15.46 -2.66 -2.27
C ARG A 109 -14.69 -1.38 -2.54
N ALA A 110 -14.08 -1.25 -3.72
CA ALA A 110 -13.42 -0.01 -4.12
C ALA A 110 -14.41 1.15 -4.28
N ARG A 111 -15.57 0.92 -4.93
CA ARG A 111 -16.63 1.94 -5.02
C ARG A 111 -17.09 2.42 -3.64
N ALA A 112 -17.26 1.51 -2.68
CA ALA A 112 -17.62 1.88 -1.31
C ALA A 112 -16.53 2.76 -0.66
N ALA A 113 -15.25 2.41 -0.82
CA ALA A 113 -14.15 3.19 -0.30
C ALA A 113 -14.07 4.61 -0.90
N PHE A 114 -14.28 4.75 -2.21
CA PHE A 114 -14.33 6.06 -2.86
C PHE A 114 -15.54 6.88 -2.43
N ALA A 115 -16.71 6.26 -2.28
CA ALA A 115 -17.89 6.93 -1.76
C ALA A 115 -17.65 7.47 -0.33
N THR A 116 -17.03 6.67 0.55
CA THR A 116 -16.66 7.13 1.89
C THR A 116 -15.68 8.28 1.86
N LEU A 117 -14.68 8.26 0.96
CA LEU A 117 -13.80 9.43 0.78
C LEU A 117 -14.62 10.66 0.39
N ASP A 118 -15.47 10.56 -0.62
CA ASP A 118 -16.26 11.70 -1.09
C ASP A 118 -17.20 12.26 0.00
N GLU A 119 -17.81 11.38 0.80
CA GLU A 119 -18.65 11.76 1.95
C GLU A 119 -17.86 12.48 3.06
N LEU A 120 -16.63 12.05 3.35
CA LEU A 120 -15.76 12.67 4.34
C LEU A 120 -15.20 14.04 3.87
N GLY A 121 -15.28 14.32 2.57
CA GLY A 121 -14.95 15.62 2.01
C GLY A 121 -13.44 15.93 1.91
N PRO A 122 -13.08 17.18 1.60
CA PRO A 122 -11.70 17.59 1.29
C PRO A 122 -10.85 17.92 2.54
N ASP A 123 -11.46 17.93 3.71
CA ASP A 123 -10.79 18.25 4.96
C ASP A 123 -10.06 17.02 5.51
N ASP A 124 -8.84 17.23 6.01
CA ASP A 124 -8.02 16.15 6.54
C ASP A 124 -8.38 15.81 7.99
N LEU A 125 -9.57 15.24 8.16
CA LEU A 125 -10.16 14.88 9.45
C LEU A 125 -9.45 13.69 10.08
N VAL A 126 -9.49 13.61 11.41
CA VAL A 126 -9.17 12.36 12.12
C VAL A 126 -10.34 11.40 11.94
N VAL A 127 -10.06 10.20 11.46
CA VAL A 127 -11.02 9.11 11.28
C VAL A 127 -10.63 7.89 12.09
N GLN A 128 -11.63 7.14 12.56
CA GLN A 128 -11.42 5.82 13.13
C GLN A 128 -11.17 4.83 11.99
N ALA A 129 -9.94 4.33 11.87
CA ALA A 129 -9.60 3.20 11.01
C ALA A 129 -9.59 1.89 11.82
N ARG A 130 -9.44 0.76 11.13
CA ARG A 130 -9.44 -0.59 11.75
C ARG A 130 -8.43 -0.78 12.90
N ARG A 131 -7.34 -0.02 12.89
CA ARG A 131 -6.20 -0.20 13.81
C ARG A 131 -5.97 0.99 14.75
N GLY A 132 -6.84 2.00 14.69
CA GLY A 132 -6.74 3.20 15.51
C GLY A 132 -7.17 4.47 14.77
N PRO A 133 -7.20 5.60 15.48
CA PRO A 133 -7.43 6.91 14.87
C PRO A 133 -6.25 7.27 13.96
N VAL A 134 -6.53 7.79 12.77
CA VAL A 134 -5.54 8.30 11.80
C VAL A 134 -6.10 9.53 11.11
N LEU A 135 -5.25 10.36 10.52
CA LEU A 135 -5.74 11.33 9.55
C LEU A 135 -6.29 10.63 8.30
N LEU A 136 -7.25 11.27 7.64
CA LEU A 136 -7.82 10.77 6.39
C LEU A 136 -6.76 10.67 5.29
N SER A 137 -5.83 11.63 5.22
CA SER A 137 -4.66 11.58 4.35
C SER A 137 -3.81 10.34 4.65
N THR A 138 -3.45 10.10 5.91
CA THR A 138 -2.71 8.89 6.34
C THR A 138 -3.45 7.61 5.95
N MET A 139 -4.76 7.55 6.16
CA MET A 139 -5.57 6.40 5.78
C MET A 139 -5.55 6.18 4.26
N THR A 140 -5.68 7.25 3.48
CA THR A 140 -5.66 7.23 2.00
C THR A 140 -4.29 6.79 1.49
N VAL A 141 -3.20 7.38 1.98
CA VAL A 141 -1.82 6.98 1.65
C VAL A 141 -1.58 5.50 1.97
N SER A 142 -2.10 4.99 3.10
CA SER A 142 -1.98 3.57 3.42
C SER A 142 -2.68 2.67 2.39
N ARG A 143 -3.77 3.11 1.75
CA ARG A 143 -4.41 2.36 0.66
C ARG A 143 -3.60 2.43 -0.62
N VAL A 144 -3.04 3.59 -0.96
CA VAL A 144 -2.13 3.73 -2.12
C VAL A 144 -0.95 2.78 -1.98
N LEU A 145 -0.34 2.73 -0.78
CA LEU A 145 0.74 1.81 -0.45
C LEU A 145 0.35 0.35 -0.70
N GLU A 146 -0.79 -0.10 -0.16
CA GLU A 146 -1.26 -1.48 -0.34
C GLU A 146 -1.45 -1.82 -1.82
N LEU A 147 -2.09 -0.92 -2.59
CA LEU A 147 -2.32 -1.15 -4.01
C LEU A 147 -1.01 -1.15 -4.82
N VAL A 148 -0.05 -0.27 -4.51
CA VAL A 148 1.26 -0.22 -5.18
C VAL A 148 2.06 -1.49 -4.92
N VAL A 149 2.13 -1.92 -3.66
CA VAL A 149 2.86 -3.15 -3.27
C VAL A 149 2.23 -4.37 -3.94
N HIS A 150 0.91 -4.52 -3.87
CA HIS A 150 0.24 -5.70 -4.41
C HIS A 150 0.07 -5.68 -5.93
N ALA A 151 0.10 -4.52 -6.58
CA ALA A 151 0.26 -4.42 -8.02
C ALA A 151 1.63 -4.93 -8.47
N ASP A 152 2.71 -4.58 -7.76
CA ASP A 152 4.04 -5.12 -8.02
C ASP A 152 4.08 -6.64 -7.81
N ASP A 153 3.45 -7.15 -6.75
CA ASP A 153 3.33 -8.59 -6.50
C ASP A 153 2.63 -9.33 -7.65
N LEU A 154 1.50 -8.80 -8.12
CA LEU A 154 0.77 -9.35 -9.26
C LEU A 154 1.61 -9.34 -10.54
N ALA A 155 2.32 -8.24 -10.80
CA ALA A 155 3.22 -8.14 -11.95
C ALA A 155 4.32 -9.20 -11.91
N GLN A 156 4.92 -9.43 -10.73
CA GLN A 156 5.97 -10.43 -10.54
C GLN A 156 5.45 -11.88 -10.60
N SER A 157 4.19 -12.09 -10.19
CA SER A 157 3.51 -13.39 -10.20
C SER A 157 3.14 -13.81 -11.62
N VAL A 158 2.42 -12.94 -12.35
CA VAL A 158 1.85 -13.30 -13.65
C VAL A 158 2.83 -13.03 -14.81
N ARG A 159 3.67 -12.00 -14.70
CA ARG A 159 4.68 -11.60 -15.70
C ARG A 159 4.13 -11.43 -17.12
N ARG A 160 2.93 -10.85 -17.22
CA ARG A 160 2.22 -10.51 -18.47
C ARG A 160 1.74 -9.07 -18.44
N GLY A 161 1.50 -8.51 -19.62
CA GLY A 161 0.92 -7.18 -19.77
C GLY A 161 1.89 -6.03 -19.42
N PRO A 162 1.40 -4.78 -19.45
CA PRO A 162 2.16 -3.62 -19.01
C PRO A 162 2.35 -3.60 -17.48
N ASP A 163 3.24 -2.75 -16.96
CA ASP A 163 3.41 -2.57 -15.51
C ASP A 163 2.11 -2.05 -14.86
N PRO A 164 1.51 -2.73 -13.88
CA PRO A 164 0.27 -2.30 -13.22
C PRO A 164 0.45 -1.19 -12.17
N VAL A 165 1.67 -0.75 -11.89
CA VAL A 165 1.93 0.31 -10.91
C VAL A 165 1.99 1.67 -11.59
N ASP A 166 1.22 2.61 -11.05
CA ASP A 166 1.19 4.00 -11.48
C ASP A 166 2.46 4.71 -10.98
N PRO A 167 3.21 5.42 -11.86
CA PRO A 167 4.46 6.08 -11.45
C PRO A 167 4.26 7.19 -10.40
N GLY A 168 3.12 7.88 -10.41
CA GLY A 168 2.80 8.92 -9.43
C GLY A 168 2.51 8.32 -8.05
N ALA A 169 1.71 7.25 -8.03
CA ALA A 169 1.45 6.48 -6.81
C ALA A 169 2.72 5.85 -6.23
N LEU A 170 3.58 5.28 -7.08
CA LEU A 170 4.86 4.71 -6.65
C LEU A 170 5.74 5.76 -5.97
N ARG A 171 5.87 6.96 -6.56
CA ARG A 171 6.64 8.06 -5.97
C ARG A 171 6.07 8.47 -4.62
N LEU A 172 4.76 8.68 -4.53
CA LEU A 172 4.10 9.05 -3.27
C LEU A 172 4.36 8.02 -2.17
N VAL A 173 4.27 6.72 -2.48
CA VAL A 173 4.52 5.64 -1.52
C VAL A 173 6.00 5.57 -1.13
N ALA A 174 6.90 5.74 -2.09
CA ALA A 174 8.33 5.75 -1.86
C ALA A 174 8.73 6.90 -0.91
N ASP A 175 8.22 8.11 -1.15
CA ASP A 175 8.44 9.29 -0.30
C ASP A 175 7.87 9.07 1.10
N ALA A 176 6.64 8.58 1.21
CA ALA A 176 6.00 8.32 2.50
C ALA A 176 6.75 7.26 3.35
N LEU A 177 7.31 6.23 2.72
CA LEU A 177 8.14 5.23 3.40
C LEU A 177 9.50 5.80 3.81
N LEU A 178 10.09 6.68 2.99
CA LEU A 178 11.34 7.37 3.32
C LEU A 178 11.15 8.27 4.54
N ASP A 179 10.05 9.03 4.59
CA ASP A 179 9.70 9.91 5.71
C ASP A 179 9.62 9.15 7.04
N ILE A 180 9.11 7.91 7.03
CA ILE A 180 9.08 7.06 8.24
C ILE A 180 10.50 6.78 8.74
N VAL A 181 11.42 6.42 7.85
CA VAL A 181 12.81 6.11 8.25
C VAL A 181 13.55 7.36 8.68
N VAL A 182 13.38 8.46 7.96
CA VAL A 182 13.97 9.76 8.31
C VAL A 182 13.46 10.23 9.67
N ALA A 183 12.17 10.10 9.96
CA ALA A 183 11.59 10.46 11.26
C ALA A 183 12.14 9.60 12.41
N ARG A 184 12.44 8.32 12.16
CA ARG A 184 12.98 7.39 13.17
C ARG A 184 14.48 7.57 13.43
N GLY A 185 15.25 7.91 12.40
CA GLY A 185 16.73 7.92 12.48
C GLY A 185 17.41 9.27 12.31
N GLY A 186 16.69 10.31 11.86
CA GLY A 186 17.21 11.67 11.71
C GLY A 186 18.19 11.86 10.55
N TRP A 187 18.17 10.98 9.55
CA TRP A 187 19.08 11.05 8.39
C TRP A 187 18.53 11.92 7.26
N SER A 188 19.41 12.35 6.36
CA SER A 188 19.05 13.06 5.12
C SER A 188 19.33 12.16 3.92
N LEU A 189 18.28 11.53 3.41
CA LEU A 189 18.34 10.55 2.33
C LEU A 189 17.49 11.02 1.14
N GLU A 190 17.87 10.58 -0.06
CA GLU A 190 17.14 10.79 -1.30
C GLU A 190 16.91 9.44 -2.00
N ILE A 191 15.79 9.33 -2.72
CA ILE A 191 15.38 8.09 -3.41
C ILE A 191 16.03 8.06 -4.80
N ALA A 192 16.81 7.03 -5.07
CA ALA A 192 17.45 6.78 -6.37
C ALA A 192 16.65 5.78 -7.22
N ASP A 193 16.13 4.72 -6.58
CA ASP A 193 15.22 3.76 -7.20
C ASP A 193 14.00 3.55 -6.30
N ALA A 194 12.88 4.17 -6.69
CA ALA A 194 11.63 4.11 -5.93
C ALA A 194 11.05 2.69 -5.83
N ARG A 195 11.20 1.86 -6.87
CA ARG A 195 10.65 0.50 -6.85
C ARG A 195 11.45 -0.39 -5.92
N LEU A 196 12.78 -0.35 -6.05
CA LEU A 196 13.67 -1.11 -5.18
C LEU A 196 13.50 -0.67 -3.72
N TRP A 197 13.41 0.65 -3.48
CA TRP A 197 13.13 1.19 -2.16
C TRP A 197 11.84 0.64 -1.56
N VAL A 198 10.72 0.71 -2.30
CA VAL A 198 9.43 0.19 -1.84
C VAL A 198 9.50 -1.31 -1.56
N ARG A 199 10.20 -2.11 -2.38
CA ARG A 199 10.36 -3.56 -2.14
C ARG A 199 11.14 -3.85 -0.86
N LEU A 200 12.25 -3.17 -0.61
CA LEU A 200 13.02 -3.30 0.62
C LEU A 200 12.19 -2.89 1.85
N ALA A 201 11.50 -1.75 1.75
CA ALA A 201 10.66 -1.22 2.82
C ALA A 201 9.44 -2.09 3.12
N ALA A 202 8.87 -2.75 2.10
CA ALA A 202 7.73 -3.65 2.23
C ALA A 202 8.10 -5.12 2.50
N GLY A 203 9.40 -5.44 2.66
CA GLY A 203 9.87 -6.81 2.89
C GLY A 203 9.71 -7.75 1.69
N ARG A 204 9.56 -7.20 0.48
CA ARG A 204 9.42 -7.98 -0.77
C ARG A 204 10.75 -8.26 -1.45
N GLN A 205 11.82 -7.73 -0.87
CA GLN A 205 13.18 -8.09 -1.15
C GLN A 205 13.91 -8.24 0.17
N GLU A 206 14.73 -9.28 0.30
CA GLU A 206 15.57 -9.47 1.48
C GLU A 206 16.47 -8.25 1.69
N TYR A 207 16.65 -7.88 2.95
CA TYR A 207 17.50 -6.75 3.29
C TYR A 207 18.95 -7.03 2.91
N ASP A 208 19.52 -6.15 2.11
CA ASP A 208 20.91 -6.17 1.69
C ASP A 208 21.43 -4.73 1.59
N VAL A 209 22.60 -4.47 2.14
CA VAL A 209 23.18 -3.12 2.22
C VAL A 209 23.57 -2.56 0.86
N ASP A 210 23.97 -3.42 -0.08
CA ASP A 210 24.33 -3.00 -1.43
C ASP A 210 23.06 -2.64 -2.21
N GLN A 211 21.99 -3.43 -2.06
CA GLN A 211 20.66 -3.09 -2.61
C GLN A 211 20.10 -1.80 -2.01
N LEU A 212 20.28 -1.58 -0.71
CA LEU A 212 19.88 -0.33 -0.06
C LEU A 212 20.63 0.88 -0.65
N ALA A 213 21.94 0.75 -0.90
CA ALA A 213 22.74 1.81 -1.49
C ALA A 213 22.39 2.10 -2.97
N VAL A 214 21.79 1.14 -3.68
CA VAL A 214 21.19 1.37 -5.00
C VAL A 214 19.85 2.10 -4.88
N ALA A 215 19.04 1.76 -3.87
CA ALA A 215 17.72 2.33 -3.67
C ALA A 215 17.76 3.78 -3.15
N LEU A 216 18.69 4.08 -2.24
CA LEU A 216 18.79 5.35 -1.53
C LEU A 216 20.21 5.93 -1.60
N HIS A 217 20.29 7.26 -1.62
CA HIS A 217 21.56 8.00 -1.55
C HIS A 217 21.53 9.03 -0.42
N PRO A 218 22.70 9.33 0.18
CA PRO A 218 22.79 10.46 1.10
C PRO A 218 22.59 11.76 0.32
N ARG A 219 21.85 12.70 0.91
CA ARG A 219 21.65 14.02 0.30
C ARG A 219 22.95 14.82 0.19
N TYR A 220 23.85 14.64 1.14
CA TYR A 220 25.13 15.31 1.19
C TYR A 220 26.25 14.32 0.91
N THR A 221 27.20 14.68 0.06
CA THR A 221 28.32 13.81 -0.35
C THR A 221 29.29 13.49 0.79
N SER A 222 29.18 14.19 1.93
CA SER A 222 29.91 13.89 3.17
C SER A 222 29.31 12.75 3.98
N ASP A 223 28.07 12.37 3.70
CA ASP A 223 27.31 11.40 4.48
C ASP A 223 27.34 10.02 3.78
N ALA A 224 26.99 8.98 4.52
CA ALA A 224 26.82 7.63 4.00
C ALA A 224 25.38 7.16 4.18
N VAL A 225 24.93 6.22 3.36
CA VAL A 225 23.66 5.53 3.60
C VAL A 225 23.80 4.74 4.92
N PRO A 226 22.92 4.98 5.92
CA PRO A 226 22.97 4.27 7.18
C PRO A 226 22.54 2.80 7.00
N ASP A 227 23.01 1.93 7.88
CA ASP A 227 22.47 0.57 7.97
C ASP A 227 21.05 0.62 8.57
N LEU A 228 20.07 0.24 7.74
CA LEU A 228 18.65 0.21 8.11
C LEU A 228 18.16 -1.18 8.51
N GLY A 229 19.04 -2.16 8.74
CA GLY A 229 18.65 -3.55 9.04
C GLY A 229 17.84 -3.73 10.32
N ARG A 230 17.82 -2.73 11.22
CA ARG A 230 16.95 -2.71 12.42
C ARG A 230 15.61 -1.99 12.20
N MET A 231 15.42 -1.35 11.06
CA MET A 231 14.22 -0.60 10.70
C MET A 231 13.44 -1.22 9.54
N LEU A 232 14.08 -2.09 8.76
CA LEU A 232 13.47 -2.77 7.62
C LEU A 232 13.23 -4.26 7.89
N PRO A 233 12.11 -4.82 7.37
CA PRO A 233 11.04 -4.11 6.67
C PRO A 233 10.22 -3.21 7.60
N ILE A 234 9.55 -2.22 7.02
CA ILE A 234 8.62 -1.31 7.72
C ILE A 234 7.26 -1.98 7.91
N LEU A 235 6.86 -2.81 6.94
CA LEU A 235 5.58 -3.54 6.89
C LEU A 235 5.67 -4.93 7.52
#